data_AF-M9LLP7-F1
#
_entry.id   AF-M9LLP7-F1
#
_cell.length_a   1.000
_cell.length_b   1.000
_cell.length_c   1.000
_cell.angle_alpha   90.00
_cell.angle_beta   90.00
_cell.angle_gamma   90.00
#
_symmetry.space_group_name_H-M   'P 1'
#
loop_
_entity.id
_entity.type
_entity.pdbx_description
1 polymer ?
#
loop_
_entity_poly.entity_id
_entity_poly.type
_entity_poly.pdbx_seq_one_letter_code
_entity_poly.pdbx_strand_id
1 'polypeptide(L)'
;MPFQSKKEKLVLSIADREMLQRISHARSEEYRRVERARILLHYADGLSIPKIAEILGTTVPKVHRCVDKSLALGPDAALGEEQRSGRPSVV
;
A
#
# COMPACT_ATOMS: atom_id res chain seq x y z
N MET A 1 -24.11 -4.67 -1.84
CA MET A 1 -24.01 -5.20 -0.46
C MET A 1 -22.75 -4.59 0.18
N PRO A 2 -22.79 -3.85 1.30
CA PRO A 2 -21.56 -3.33 1.89
C PRO A 2 -20.96 -4.42 2.78
N PHE A 3 -19.92 -5.08 2.30
CA PHE A 3 -19.09 -5.96 3.12
C PHE A 3 -18.35 -5.08 4.14
N GLN A 4 -18.79 -5.11 5.39
CA GLN A 4 -18.06 -4.51 6.52
C GLN A 4 -16.76 -5.31 6.71
N SER A 5 -15.68 -4.82 6.11
CA SER A 5 -14.34 -5.33 6.37
C SER A 5 -13.98 -4.96 7.80
N LYS A 6 -14.19 -5.89 8.73
CA LYS A 6 -13.79 -5.84 10.14
C LYS A 6 -12.26 -5.96 10.30
N LYS A 7 -11.50 -5.31 9.40
CA LYS A 7 -10.05 -5.27 9.46
C LYS A 7 -9.65 -4.12 10.37
N GLU A 8 -8.77 -4.42 11.32
CA GLU A 8 -8.25 -3.44 12.26
C GLU A 8 -7.75 -2.21 11.53
N LYS A 9 -8.00 -1.03 12.11
CA LYS A 9 -7.46 0.21 11.57
C LYS A 9 -5.95 0.05 11.51
N LEU A 10 -5.36 0.19 10.33
CA LEU A 10 -3.91 0.26 10.21
C LEU A 10 -3.48 1.50 11.00
N VAL A 11 -2.96 1.29 12.20
CA VAL A 11 -2.43 2.37 13.04
C VAL A 11 -1.09 2.75 12.43
N LEU A 12 -1.15 3.64 11.43
CA LEU A 12 0.05 4.27 10.90
C LEU A 12 0.53 5.30 11.90
N SER A 13 1.81 5.25 12.27
CA SER A 13 2.43 6.34 12.99
C SER A 13 2.47 7.59 12.10
N ILE A 14 2.62 8.77 12.71
CA ILE A 14 2.76 10.04 11.96
C ILE A 14 3.94 9.93 10.99
N ALA A 15 5.05 9.33 11.45
CA ALA A 15 6.24 9.10 10.63
C ALA A 15 5.96 8.23 9.39
N ASP A 16 5.21 7.13 9.55
CA ASP A 16 4.83 6.26 8.43
C ASP A 16 3.93 7.00 7.43
N ARG A 17 2.98 7.79 7.94
CA ARG A 17 2.08 8.59 7.10
C ARG A 17 2.83 9.66 6.32
N GLU A 18 3.81 10.31 6.91
CA GLU A 18 4.68 11.28 6.21
C GLU A 18 5.55 10.59 5.15
N MET A 19 6.12 9.44 5.48
CA MET A 19 6.91 8.64 4.53
C MET A 19 6.06 8.21 3.31
N LEU A 20 4.85 7.68 3.55
CA LEU A 20 3.93 7.29 2.50
C LEU A 20 3.49 8.48 1.64
N GLN A 21 3.26 9.65 2.24
CA GLN A 21 2.97 10.87 1.49
C GLN A 21 4.13 11.27 0.59
N ARG A 22 5.36 11.31 1.11
CA ARG A 22 6.56 11.61 0.30
C ARG A 22 6.68 10.69 -0.90
N ILE A 23 6.48 9.39 -0.70
CA ILE A 23 6.54 8.38 -1.77
C ILE A 23 5.38 8.58 -2.76
N SER A 24 4.17 8.90 -2.29
CA SER A 24 3.01 9.13 -3.17
C SER A 24 3.17 10.32 -4.12
N HIS A 25 4.03 11.28 -3.75
CA HIS A 25 4.39 12.48 -4.52
C HIS A 25 5.70 12.33 -5.30
N ALA A 26 6.54 11.34 -4.99
CA ALA A 26 7.80 11.11 -5.65
C ALA A 26 7.58 10.63 -7.09
N ARG A 27 7.92 11.49 -8.06
CA ARG A 27 7.83 11.17 -9.50
C ARG A 27 8.95 10.24 -10.00
N SER A 28 10.01 10.08 -9.22
CA SER A 28 11.16 9.22 -9.56
C SER A 28 11.00 7.78 -9.09
N GLU A 29 9.97 7.48 -8.31
CA GLU A 29 9.71 6.14 -7.78
C GLU A 29 8.91 5.30 -8.76
N GLU A 30 9.04 3.98 -8.65
CA GLU A 30 8.29 3.05 -9.48
C GLU A 30 6.78 3.24 -9.27
N TYR A 31 6.01 3.27 -10.37
CA TYR A 31 4.55 3.48 -10.34
C TYR A 31 3.85 2.55 -9.33
N ARG A 32 4.32 1.30 -9.20
CA ARG A 32 3.76 0.33 -8.24
C ARG A 32 3.95 0.76 -6.78
N ARG A 33 5.08 1.38 -6.45
CA ARG A 33 5.39 1.86 -5.11
C ARG A 33 4.52 3.05 -4.75
N VAL A 34 4.33 3.98 -5.70
CA VAL A 34 3.42 5.12 -5.58
C VAL A 34 1.97 4.66 -5.40
N GLU A 35 1.52 3.68 -6.20
CA GLU A 35 0.18 3.10 -6.10
C GLU A 35 -0.07 2.45 -4.73
N ARG A 36 0.89 1.64 -4.25
CA ARG A 36 0.82 1.01 -2.92
C ARG A 36 0.84 2.02 -1.78
N ALA A 37 1.63 3.07 -1.89
CA ALA A 37 1.63 4.16 -0.91
C ALA A 37 0.25 4.81 -0.81
N ARG A 38 -0.39 5.08 -1.95
CA ARG A 38 -1.75 5.63 -2.00
C ARG A 38 -2.78 4.68 -1.40
N ILE A 39 -2.67 3.37 -1.66
CA ILE A 39 -3.54 2.35 -1.05
C ILE A 39 -3.50 2.46 0.48
N LEU A 40 -2.31 2.50 1.06
CA LEU A 40 -2.12 2.56 2.52
C LEU A 40 -2.61 3.88 3.11
N LEU A 41 -2.37 5.00 2.44
CA LEU A 41 -2.89 6.32 2.86
C LEU A 41 -4.42 6.34 2.88
N HIS A 42 -5.07 5.85 1.83
CA HIS A 42 -6.54 5.78 1.79
C HIS A 42 -7.10 4.82 2.84
N TYR A 43 -6.42 3.69 3.09
CA TYR A 43 -6.84 2.75 4.13
C TYR A 43 -6.72 3.35 5.53
N ALA A 44 -5.68 4.14 5.79
CA ALA A 44 -5.51 4.88 7.04
C ALA A 44 -6.53 6.01 7.21
N ASP A 45 -7.01 6.59 6.12
CA ASP A 45 -8.11 7.56 6.11
C ASP A 45 -9.48 6.92 6.48
N GLY A 46 -9.53 5.58 6.57
CA GLY A 46 -10.72 4.82 6.92
C GLY A 46 -11.57 4.39 5.72
N LEU A 47 -11.04 4.50 4.49
CA LEU A 47 -11.73 4.04 3.29
C LEU A 47 -11.75 2.50 3.22
N SER A 48 -12.87 1.95 2.76
CA SER A 48 -13.01 0.51 2.54
C SER A 48 -12.15 0.02 1.37
N ILE A 49 -11.52 -1.15 1.50
CA ILE A 49 -10.72 -1.82 0.45
C ILE A 49 -11.34 -1.77 -0.96
N PRO A 50 -12.63 -2.12 -1.17
CA PRO A 50 -13.23 -2.02 -2.50
C PRO A 50 -13.36 -0.58 -3.01
N LYS A 51 -13.57 0.39 -2.12
CA LYS A 51 -13.62 1.82 -2.47
C LYS A 51 -12.25 2.33 -2.91
N ILE A 52 -11.20 1.90 -2.22
CA ILE A 52 -9.80 2.22 -2.58
C ILE A 52 -9.47 1.64 -3.96
N ALA A 53 -9.89 0.40 -4.21
CA ALA A 53 -9.71 -0.26 -5.50
C ALA A 53 -10.37 0.53 -6.65
N GLU A 54 -11.60 1.00 -6.44
CA GLU A 54 -12.33 1.85 -7.38
C GLU A 54 -11.63 3.20 -7.62
N ILE A 55 -11.21 3.91 -6.55
CA ILE A 55 -10.55 5.22 -6.63
C ILE A 55 -9.22 5.13 -7.39
N LEU A 56 -8.44 4.09 -7.15
CA LEU A 56 -7.13 3.91 -7.76
C LEU A 56 -7.18 3.15 -9.09
N GLY A 57 -8.35 2.70 -9.54
CA GLY A 57 -8.50 1.89 -10.76
C GLY A 57 -7.80 0.53 -10.67
N THR A 58 -7.67 -0.01 -9.46
CA THR A 58 -6.93 -1.25 -9.17
C THR A 58 -7.89 -2.36 -8.71
N THR A 59 -7.41 -3.59 -8.57
CA THR A 59 -8.28 -4.72 -8.19
C THR A 59 -8.35 -4.90 -6.68
N VAL A 60 -9.53 -5.18 -6.13
CA VAL A 60 -9.76 -5.50 -4.70
C VAL A 60 -8.75 -6.50 -4.10
N PRO A 61 -8.45 -7.67 -4.71
CA PRO A 61 -7.45 -8.61 -4.17
C PRO A 61 -6.03 -8.02 -4.06
N LYS A 62 -5.67 -7.07 -4.95
CA LYS A 62 -4.37 -6.40 -4.91
C LYS A 62 -4.29 -5.44 -3.72
N VAL A 63 -5.33 -4.64 -3.51
CA VAL A 63 -5.47 -3.80 -2.31
C VAL A 63 -5.46 -4.65 -1.05
N HIS A 64 -6.21 -5.76 -1.05
CA HIS A 64 -6.29 -6.66 0.09
C HIS A 64 -4.91 -7.21 0.47
N ARG A 65 -4.13 -7.70 -0.51
CA ARG A 65 -2.77 -8.22 -0.28
C ARG A 65 -1.81 -7.15 0.25
N CYS A 66 -1.89 -5.94 -0.30
CA CYS A 66 -1.05 -4.82 0.13
C CYS A 66 -1.34 -4.43 1.59
N VAL A 67 -2.63 -4.31 1.95
CA VAL A 67 -3.06 -4.03 3.32
C VAL A 67 -2.66 -5.16 4.27
N ASP A 68 -2.92 -6.41 3.88
CA ASP A 68 -2.60 -7.61 4.67
C ASP A 68 -1.11 -7.67 5.01
N LYS A 69 -0.26 -7.40 4.01
CA LYS A 69 1.18 -7.38 4.23
C LYS A 69 1.64 -6.20 5.08
N SER A 70 1.03 -5.03 4.91
CA SER A 70 1.32 -3.88 5.78
C SER A 70 0.97 -4.16 7.24
N LEU A 71 -0.13 -4.89 7.48
CA LEU A 71 -0.50 -5.33 8.83
C LEU A 71 0.47 -6.39 9.37
N ALA A 72 0.96 -7.30 8.53
CA ALA A 72 1.86 -8.37 8.96
C ALA A 72 3.32 -7.94 9.17
N LEU A 73 3.83 -7.03 8.33
CA LEU A 73 5.26 -6.68 8.24
C LEU A 73 5.54 -5.17 8.36
N GLY A 74 4.51 -4.34 8.37
CA GLY A 74 4.61 -2.89 8.39
C GLY A 74 4.50 -2.22 7.00
N PRO A 75 4.26 -0.89 6.98
CA PRO A 75 4.03 -0.14 5.74
C PRO A 75 5.26 -0.09 4.82
N ASP A 76 6.47 -0.09 5.38
CA ASP A 76 7.72 -0.12 4.58
C ASP A 76 7.84 -1.42 3.77
N ALA A 77 7.54 -2.56 4.39
CA ALA A 77 7.57 -3.87 3.73
C ALA A 77 6.51 -3.99 2.62
N ALA A 78 5.36 -3.32 2.77
CA ALA A 78 4.32 -3.28 1.75
C ALA A 78 4.71 -2.43 0.53
N LEU A 79 5.53 -1.40 0.74
CA LEU A 79 6.11 -0.57 -0.34
C LEU A 79 7.24 -1.30 -1.07
N GLY A 80 8.10 -1.97 -0.30
CA GLY A 80 9.28 -2.70 -0.79
C GLY A 80 9.00 -4.09 -1.34
N GLU A 81 7.73 -4.51 -1.37
CA GLU A 81 7.34 -5.81 -1.90
C GLU A 81 7.82 -5.99 -3.32
N GLU A 82 8.92 -6.73 -3.37
CA GLU A 82 9.55 -7.28 -4.54
C GLU A 82 10.42 -6.25 -5.30
N GLN A 83 11.48 -5.75 -4.65
CA GLN A 83 12.77 -6.05 -5.27
C GLN A 83 12.78 -7.58 -5.39
N ARG A 84 12.31 -8.12 -6.52
CA ARG A 84 12.59 -9.52 -6.83
C ARG A 84 14.09 -9.56 -6.62
N SER A 85 14.58 -10.49 -5.84
CA SER A 85 15.92 -11.00 -6.07
C SER A 85 15.90 -11.70 -7.45
N GLY A 86 15.54 -10.95 -8.50
CA GLY A 86 15.87 -11.29 -9.86
C GLY A 86 17.37 -11.26 -9.85
N ARG A 87 17.94 -12.45 -10.08
CA ARG A 87 19.37 -12.78 -10.20
C ARG A 87 20.31 -11.58 -10.09
N PRO A 88 21.35 -11.61 -9.23
CA PRO A 88 22.35 -10.56 -9.24
C PRO A 88 22.78 -10.34 -10.69
N SER A 89 22.69 -9.09 -11.18
CA SER A 89 23.28 -8.74 -12.46
C SER A 89 24.76 -9.04 -12.30
N VAL A 90 25.21 -10.16 -12.85
CA VAL A 90 26.63 -10.48 -12.91
C VAL A 90 27.22 -9.36 -13.77
N VAL A 91 28.06 -8.55 -13.13
CA VAL A 91 29.00 -7.66 -13.82
C VAL A 91 30.21 -8.46 -14.26
#